data_AF-A0A1L3SWH3-F1
#
_entry.id   AF-A0A1L3SWH3-F1
#
_cell.length_a   1.000
_cell.length_b   1.000
_cell.length_c   1.000
_cell.angle_alpha   90.00
_cell.angle_beta   90.00
_cell.angle_gamma   90.00
#
_symmetry.space_group_name_H-M   'P 1'
#
loop_
_entity.id
_entity.type
_entity.pdbx_description
1 polymer ?
#
loop_
_entity_poly.entity_id
_entity_poly.type
_entity_poly.pdbx_seq_one_letter_code
_entity_poly.pdbx_strand_id
1 'polypeptide(L)'
;MLGFVDTSKLVDERSDARMNFRTKPRIKEAIQQAAALSGVDDSTFTMNAAYQAAMETIAAHEHTMLKPADYEAFFTALDSAPEPTETLRAAFRRHRDTIVSR
;
A
#
# COMPACT_ATOMS: atom_id res chain seq x y z
N MET A 1 -0.32 29.18 1.02
CA MET A 1 0.80 28.25 1.14
C MET A 1 0.21 26.92 1.56
N LEU A 2 0.32 25.85 0.75
CA LEU A 2 -0.10 24.52 1.20
C LEU A 2 0.85 24.10 2.31
N GLY A 3 0.33 23.78 3.50
CA GLY A 3 1.17 23.34 4.62
C GLY A 3 1.79 21.97 4.31
N PHE A 4 3.09 21.83 4.51
CA PHE A 4 3.75 20.54 4.43
C PHE A 4 3.38 19.70 5.67
N VAL A 5 2.72 18.56 5.43
CA VAL A 5 2.37 17.61 6.49
C VAL A 5 3.44 16.53 6.52
N ASP A 6 4.24 16.52 7.57
CA ASP A 6 5.28 15.52 7.79
C ASP A 6 4.71 14.34 8.57
N THR A 7 4.32 13.29 7.86
CA THR A 7 3.77 12.07 8.45
C THR A 7 4.82 11.16 9.08
N SER A 8 6.09 11.34 8.74
CA SER A 8 7.17 10.56 9.37
C SER A 8 7.31 10.88 10.86
N LYS A 9 6.92 12.09 11.29
CA LYS A 9 6.89 12.50 12.70
C LYS A 9 5.85 11.79 13.56
N LEU A 10 4.91 11.07 12.96
CA LEU A 10 3.93 10.27 13.70
C LEU A 10 4.55 9.00 14.28
N VAL A 11 5.73 8.59 13.78
CA VAL A 11 6.48 7.45 14.28
C VAL A 11 7.32 7.92 15.47
N ASP A 12 6.90 7.53 16.68
CA ASP A 12 7.59 7.89 17.94
C ASP A 12 8.74 6.91 18.24
N GLU A 13 9.81 7.02 17.44
CA GLU A 13 11.04 6.25 17.63
C GLU A 13 12.29 7.09 17.35
N ARG A 14 13.45 6.63 17.84
CA ARG A 14 14.72 7.33 17.61
C ARG A 14 15.18 7.12 16.16
N SER A 15 15.61 8.19 15.50
CA SER A 15 16.15 8.15 14.13
C SER A 15 17.63 7.70 14.10
N ASP A 16 17.91 6.43 14.37
CA ASP A 16 19.27 5.86 14.34
C ASP A 16 19.62 5.13 13.02
N ALA A 17 18.61 4.67 12.29
CA ALA A 17 18.76 4.00 11.00
C ALA A 17 19.19 4.98 9.90
N ARG A 18 20.09 4.52 9.01
CA ARG A 18 20.58 5.32 7.87
C ARG A 18 20.12 4.72 6.55
N MET A 19 19.69 5.60 5.65
CA MET A 19 19.33 5.26 4.28
C MET A 19 20.12 6.15 3.30
N ASN A 20 20.97 5.55 2.47
CA ASN A 20 21.88 6.28 1.57
C ASN A 20 21.55 6.02 0.11
N PHE A 21 21.46 7.08 -0.70
CA PHE A 21 21.19 6.99 -2.13
C PHE A 21 22.21 7.76 -2.95
N ARG A 22 22.56 7.21 -4.12
CA ARG A 22 23.16 7.97 -5.21
C ARG A 22 22.07 8.34 -6.20
N THR A 23 22.09 9.58 -6.68
CA THR A 23 21.08 10.08 -7.63
C THR A 23 21.72 10.94 -8.71
N LYS A 24 20.95 11.21 -9.77
CA LYS A 24 21.37 12.11 -10.85
C LYS A 24 21.20 13.58 -10.39
N PRO A 25 22.05 14.51 -10.86
CA PRO A 25 21.97 15.92 -10.47
C PRO A 25 20.56 16.53 -10.65
N ARG A 26 19.92 16.28 -11.79
CA ARG A 26 18.56 16.78 -12.08
C ARG A 26 17.49 16.29 -11.10
N ILE A 27 17.64 15.07 -10.57
CA ILE A 27 16.72 14.53 -9.57
C ILE A 27 16.94 15.25 -8.23
N LYS A 28 18.20 15.46 -7.85
CA LYS A 28 18.55 16.23 -6.66
C LYS A 28 17.99 17.65 -6.72
N GLU A 29 18.16 18.35 -7.83
CA GLU A 29 17.65 19.71 -8.04
C GLU A 29 16.12 19.78 -7.88
N ALA A 30 15.39 18.81 -8.44
CA ALA A 30 13.94 18.76 -8.32
C ALA A 30 13.48 18.56 -6.86
N ILE A 31 14.16 17.67 -6.12
CA ILE A 31 13.88 17.44 -4.69
C ILE A 31 14.14 18.72 -3.89
N GLN A 32 15.28 19.37 -4.12
CA GLN A 32 15.65 20.62 -3.47
C GLN A 32 14.64 21.74 -3.71
N GLN A 33 14.19 21.88 -4.95
CA GLN A 33 13.16 22.85 -5.30
C GLN A 33 11.84 22.55 -4.59
N ALA A 34 11.41 21.29 -4.57
CA ALA A 34 10.16 20.89 -3.90
C ALA A 34 10.23 21.07 -2.37
N ALA A 35 11.38 20.75 -1.76
CA ALA A 35 11.63 20.98 -0.34
C ALA A 35 11.56 22.48 0.01
N ALA A 36 12.22 23.33 -0.78
CA ALA A 36 12.19 24.78 -0.62
C ALA A 36 10.77 25.35 -0.75
N LEU A 37 9.98 24.90 -1.74
CA LEU A 37 8.57 25.30 -1.90
C LEU A 37 7.70 24.84 -0.73
N SER A 38 8.06 23.74 -0.09
CA SER A 38 7.37 23.17 1.07
C SER A 38 7.84 23.75 2.41
N GLY A 39 8.90 24.58 2.41
CA GLY A 39 9.48 25.18 3.62
C GLY A 39 10.22 24.20 4.52
N VAL A 40 10.74 23.09 3.97
CA VAL A 40 11.49 22.06 4.70
C VAL A 40 12.83 21.77 4.01
N ASP A 41 13.73 21.06 4.68
CA ASP A 41 14.99 20.62 4.10
C ASP A 41 14.84 19.36 3.22
N ASP A 42 15.87 19.08 2.41
CA ASP A 42 15.93 17.95 1.48
C ASP A 42 15.66 16.61 2.16
N SER A 43 16.17 16.41 3.38
CA SER A 43 16.06 15.14 4.11
C SER A 43 14.64 14.95 4.61
N THR A 44 14.08 15.98 5.25
CA THR A 44 12.67 15.98 5.71
C THR A 44 11.70 15.73 4.55
N PHE A 45 11.89 16.44 3.43
CA PHE A 45 11.06 16.25 2.24
C PHE A 45 11.17 14.81 1.70
N THR A 46 12.40 14.32 1.53
CA THR A 46 12.66 13.00 0.96
C THR A 46 12.12 11.88 1.85
N MET A 47 12.33 11.97 3.17
CA MET A 47 11.86 10.97 4.13
C MET A 47 10.33 10.89 4.15
N ASN A 48 9.64 12.04 4.22
CA ASN A 48 8.19 12.05 4.21
C ASN A 48 7.63 11.51 2.88
N ALA A 49 8.19 11.92 1.74
CA ALA A 49 7.76 11.43 0.43
C ALA A 49 7.97 9.92 0.27
N ALA A 50 9.12 9.40 0.71
CA ALA A 50 9.40 7.97 0.67
C ALA A 50 8.48 7.18 1.60
N TYR A 51 8.24 7.68 2.81
CA TYR A 51 7.35 7.04 3.77
C TYR A 51 5.90 6.98 3.27
N GLN A 52 5.39 8.07 2.72
CA GLN A 52 4.05 8.11 2.10
C GLN A 52 3.90 7.09 0.98
N ALA A 53 4.84 7.07 0.03
CA ALA A 53 4.80 6.11 -1.07
C ALA A 53 4.90 4.66 -0.59
N ALA A 54 5.68 4.39 0.47
CA ALA A 54 5.77 3.07 1.07
C ALA A 54 4.44 2.64 1.70
N MET A 55 3.79 3.52 2.48
CA MET A 55 2.50 3.23 3.11
C MET A 55 1.40 3.00 2.06
N GLU A 56 1.34 3.82 1.02
CA GLU A 56 0.40 3.64 -0.09
C GLU A 56 0.62 2.30 -0.81
N THR A 57 1.89 1.95 -1.06
CA THR A 57 2.25 0.68 -1.71
C THR A 57 1.84 -0.51 -0.85
N ILE A 58 2.12 -0.48 0.45
CA ILE A 58 1.75 -1.55 1.39
C ILE A 58 0.23 -1.70 1.43
N ALA A 59 -0.51 -0.60 1.63
CA ALA A 59 -1.96 -0.61 1.68
C ALA A 59 -2.58 -1.18 0.40
N ALA A 60 -2.02 -0.87 -0.78
CA ALA A 60 -2.50 -1.39 -2.06
C ALA A 60 -2.34 -2.91 -2.21
N HIS A 61 -1.37 -3.52 -1.50
CA HIS A 61 -1.14 -4.96 -1.55
C HIS A 61 -1.83 -5.74 -0.43
N GLU A 62 -1.98 -5.11 0.74
CA GLU A 62 -2.52 -5.78 1.93
C GLU A 62 -4.02 -5.56 2.12
N HIS A 63 -4.57 -4.45 1.62
CA HIS A 63 -5.97 -4.10 1.84
C HIS A 63 -6.78 -4.26 0.55
N THR A 64 -7.76 -5.16 0.57
CA THR A 64 -8.79 -5.22 -0.47
C THR A 64 -9.84 -4.16 -0.18
N MET A 65 -9.88 -3.09 -0.99
CA MET A 65 -10.94 -2.09 -0.89
C MET A 65 -12.20 -2.58 -1.60
N LEU A 66 -13.29 -2.74 -0.84
CA LEU A 66 -14.61 -3.04 -1.39
C LEU A 66 -15.26 -1.76 -1.90
N LYS A 67 -15.67 -1.74 -3.17
CA LYS A 67 -16.38 -0.58 -3.73
C LYS A 67 -17.79 -0.50 -3.13
N PRO A 68 -18.39 0.71 -3.01
CA PRO A 68 -19.75 0.84 -2.50
C PRO A 68 -20.79 0.01 -3.26
N ALA A 69 -20.62 -0.15 -4.57
CA ALA A 69 -21.51 -0.96 -5.40
C ALA A 69 -21.45 -2.46 -5.08
N ASP A 70 -20.32 -2.94 -4.55
CA ASP A 70 -20.12 -4.36 -4.21
C ASP A 70 -20.47 -4.65 -2.74
N TYR A 71 -20.78 -3.61 -1.96
CA TYR A 71 -21.00 -3.69 -0.51
C TYR A 71 -22.14 -4.65 -0.17
N GLU A 72 -23.32 -4.42 -0.72
CA GLU A 72 -24.52 -5.21 -0.43
C GLU A 72 -24.30 -6.69 -0.78
N ALA A 73 -23.78 -6.97 -1.97
CA ALA A 73 -23.57 -8.33 -2.45
C ALA A 73 -22.55 -9.08 -1.60
N PHE A 74 -21.45 -8.43 -1.21
CA PHE A 74 -20.42 -9.03 -0.37
C PHE A 74 -20.93 -9.35 1.03
N PHE A 75 -21.59 -8.40 1.71
CA PHE A 75 -22.10 -8.63 3.06
C PHE A 75 -23.27 -9.61 3.08
N THR A 76 -24.15 -9.57 2.06
CA THR A 76 -25.21 -10.57 1.91
C THR A 76 -24.65 -11.98 1.76
N ALA A 77 -23.55 -12.15 1.02
CA ALA A 77 -22.88 -13.44 0.89
C ALA A 77 -22.22 -13.93 2.20
N LEU A 78 -21.85 -13.01 3.10
CA LEU A 78 -21.35 -13.36 4.43
C LEU A 78 -22.49 -13.75 5.38
N ASP A 79 -23.59 -12.99 5.38
CA ASP A 79 -24.74 -13.22 6.27
C ASP A 79 -25.56 -14.44 5.84
N SER A 80 -25.66 -14.68 4.54
CA SER A 80 -26.38 -15.81 3.95
C SER A 80 -25.54 -16.46 2.86
N ALA A 81 -24.60 -17.30 3.30
CA ALA A 81 -23.70 -18.01 2.40
C ALA A 81 -24.48 -18.90 1.42
N PRO A 82 -24.37 -18.65 0.09
CA PRO A 82 -25.03 -19.48 -0.90
C PRO A 82 -24.36 -20.86 -0.97
N GLU A 83 -25.15 -21.87 -1.33
CA GLU A 83 -24.63 -23.21 -1.61
C GLU A 83 -23.61 -23.17 -2.78
N PRO A 84 -22.49 -23.91 -2.70
CA PRO A 84 -21.52 -23.98 -3.79
C PRO A 84 -22.15 -24.36 -5.14
N THR A 85 -21.77 -23.70 -6.22
CA THR A 85 -22.22 -24.10 -7.56
C THR A 85 -21.64 -25.46 -7.94
N GLU A 86 -22.30 -26.20 -8.85
CA GLU A 86 -21.78 -27.52 -9.27
C GLU A 86 -20.40 -27.39 -9.93
N THR A 87 -20.15 -26.30 -10.66
CA THR A 87 -18.83 -25.99 -11.22
C THR A 87 -17.77 -25.79 -10.13
N LEU A 88 -18.11 -25.13 -9.02
CA LEU A 88 -17.20 -24.95 -7.89
C LEU A 88 -16.91 -26.29 -7.20
N ARG A 89 -17.95 -27.12 -6.99
CA ARG A 89 -17.78 -28.48 -6.44
C ARG A 89 -16.87 -29.34 -7.34
N ALA A 90 -17.05 -29.28 -8.66
CA ALA A 90 -16.21 -29.99 -9.62
C ALA A 90 -14.74 -29.50 -9.59
N ALA A 91 -14.51 -28.19 -9.50
CA ALA A 91 -13.17 -27.63 -9.39
C ALA A 91 -12.43 -28.09 -8.12
N PHE A 92 -13.13 -28.14 -6.98
CA PHE A 92 -12.58 -28.66 -5.72
C PHE A 92 -12.24 -30.15 -5.80
N ARG A 93 -13.09 -30.99 -6.42
CA ARG A 93 -12.78 -32.41 -6.67
C ARG A 93 -11.50 -32.56 -7.48
N ARG A 94 -11.38 -31.84 -8.61
CA ARG A 94 -10.18 -31.85 -9.46
C ARG A 94 -8.92 -31.43 -8.69
N HIS A 95 -9.01 -30.38 -7.87
CA HIS A 95 -7.87 -29.92 -7.08
C HIS A 95 -7.39 -31.00 -6.08
N ARG A 96 -8.31 -31.66 -5.37
CA ARG A 96 -7.97 -32.76 -4.45
C ARG A 96 -7.25 -33.89 -5.17
N ASP A 97 -7.75 -34.33 -6.31
CA ASP A 97 -7.14 -35.42 -7.08
C ASP A 97 -5.73 -35.06 -7.57
N THR A 98 -5.51 -33.77 -7.91
CA THR A 98 -4.21 -33.27 -8.38
C THR A 98 -3.19 -33.12 -7.24
N ILE A 99 -3.63 -32.74 -6.04
CA ILE A 99 -2.76 -32.58 -4.85
C ILE A 99 -2.39 -33.93 -4.24
N VAL A 100 -3.30 -34.90 -4.22
CA VAL A 100 -3.05 -36.26 -3.68
C VAL A 100 -2.17 -37.09 -4.63
N SER A 101 -2.06 -36.71 -5.90
CA SER A 101 -1.21 -37.36 -6.90
C SER A 101 0.25 -36.87 -6.92
N ARG A 102 0.72 -36.14 -5.90
CA ARG A 102 2.10 -35.63 -5.81
C ARG A 102 2.89 -36.24 -4.66
#